data_AF-A1WHM7-F1
#
_entry.id   AF-A1WHM7-F1
#
_cell.length_a   1.000
_cell.length_b   1.000
_cell.length_c   1.000
_cell.angle_alpha   90.00
_cell.angle_beta   90.00
_cell.angle_gamma   90.00
#
_symmetry.space_group_name_H-M   'P 1'
#
loop_
_entity.id
_entity.type
_entity.pdbx_description
1 polymer ?
#
loop_
_entity_poly.entity_id
_entity_poly.type
_entity_poly.pdbx_seq_one_letter_code
_entity_poly.pdbx_strand_id
1 'polypeptide(L)'
;MSKPYVSHPGRSYVLLWNMIRAESRHEYIEDGEKAMTDAGLTDEEKDMIRRLDWIGLVRYGANFFVLEKYARVVKTPNLVVYALMRGQTFEEFMQTRQVPSMR
;
A
#
# COMPACT_ATOMS: atom_id res chain seq x y z
N MET A 1 -10.47 -23.12 13.89
CA MET A 1 -11.35 -22.87 12.73
C MET A 1 -10.96 -21.54 12.12
N SER A 2 -10.33 -21.54 10.94
CA SER A 2 -10.02 -20.31 10.20
C SER A 2 -11.32 -19.72 9.63
N LYS A 3 -11.58 -18.44 9.86
CA LYS A 3 -12.72 -17.73 9.25
C LYS A 3 -12.67 -17.87 7.72
N PRO A 4 -13.83 -18.00 7.04
CA PRO A 4 -13.88 -18.07 5.58
C PRO A 4 -13.38 -16.75 4.98
N TYR A 5 -12.57 -16.85 3.93
CA TYR A 5 -12.02 -15.73 3.18
C TYR A 5 -13.15 -15.07 2.37
N VAL A 6 -13.86 -14.12 2.98
CA VAL A 6 -14.82 -13.24 2.30
C VAL A 6 -14.19 -11.85 2.28
N SER A 7 -13.36 -11.58 1.27
CA SER A 7 -12.70 -10.29 1.10
C SER A 7 -13.69 -9.25 0.59
N HIS A 8 -14.46 -8.64 1.48
CA HIS A 8 -14.86 -7.26 1.21
C HIS A 8 -13.57 -6.43 1.33
N PRO A 9 -13.14 -5.72 0.27
CA PRO A 9 -11.99 -4.85 0.40
C PRO A 9 -12.34 -3.78 1.45
N GLY A 10 -11.52 -3.65 2.50
CA GLY A 10 -11.71 -2.64 3.54
C GLY A 10 -11.80 -1.22 2.96
N ARG A 11 -12.18 -0.23 3.77
CA ARG A 11 -12.31 1.16 3.30
C ARG A 11 -10.97 1.71 2.82
N SER A 12 -9.89 1.26 3.45
CA SER A 12 -8.52 1.44 2.98
C SER A 12 -8.33 1.01 1.52
N TYR A 13 -8.79 -0.17 1.11
CA TYR A 13 -8.69 -0.61 -0.28
C TYR A 13 -9.36 0.37 -1.25
N VAL A 14 -10.59 0.81 -0.93
CA VAL A 14 -11.36 1.70 -1.82
C VAL A 14 -10.66 3.06 -1.94
N LEU A 15 -10.17 3.62 -0.83
CA LEU A 15 -9.36 4.84 -0.83
C LEU A 15 -8.14 4.70 -1.74
N LEU A 16 -7.35 3.64 -1.56
CA LEU A 16 -6.12 3.42 -2.32
C LEU A 16 -6.40 3.09 -3.80
N TRP A 17 -7.52 2.42 -4.10
CA TRP A 17 -7.98 2.17 -5.47
C TRP A 17 -8.28 3.46 -6.21
N ASN A 18 -8.91 4.43 -5.53
CA ASN A 18 -9.28 5.71 -6.13
C ASN A 18 -8.08 6.55 -6.60
N MET A 19 -6.86 6.20 -6.19
CA MET A 19 -5.61 6.83 -6.67
C MET A 19 -5.33 6.63 -8.17
N ILE A 20 -6.17 5.86 -8.88
CA ILE A 20 -6.24 5.93 -10.35
C ILE A 20 -6.59 7.34 -10.86
N ARG A 21 -7.40 8.10 -10.10
CA ARG A 21 -7.87 9.45 -10.45
C ARG A 21 -6.87 10.50 -10.00
N ALA A 22 -6.67 11.54 -10.80
CA ALA A 22 -5.72 12.60 -10.48
C ALA A 22 -6.17 13.43 -9.29
N GLU A 23 -7.47 13.66 -9.19
CA GLU A 23 -8.16 14.42 -8.15
C GLU A 23 -7.97 13.73 -6.80
N SER A 24 -8.25 12.42 -6.71
CA SER A 24 -8.04 11.67 -5.47
C SER A 24 -6.58 11.65 -5.01
N ARG A 25 -5.63 11.62 -5.95
CA ARG A 25 -4.21 11.76 -5.60
C ARG A 25 -3.90 13.16 -5.07
N HIS A 26 -4.44 14.20 -5.72
CA HIS A 26 -4.25 15.59 -5.30
C HIS A 26 -4.82 15.82 -3.89
N GLU A 27 -6.05 15.40 -3.64
CA GLU A 27 -6.72 15.49 -2.33
C GLU A 27 -5.91 14.81 -1.23
N TYR A 28 -5.40 13.58 -1.50
CA TYR A 28 -4.58 12.87 -0.52
C TYR A 28 -3.22 13.55 -0.28
N ILE A 29 -2.60 14.10 -1.32
CA ILE A 29 -1.32 14.83 -1.21
C ILE A 29 -1.49 16.13 -0.42
N GLU A 30 -2.63 16.81 -0.59
CA GLU A 30 -2.95 18.05 0.11
C GLU A 30 -3.26 17.79 1.59
N ASP A 31 -4.13 16.84 1.89
CA ASP A 31 -4.49 16.47 3.26
C ASP A 31 -4.88 14.98 3.37
N GLY A 32 -3.88 14.14 3.59
CA GLY A 32 -4.07 12.69 3.72
C GLY A 32 -4.93 12.28 4.93
N GLU A 33 -4.85 13.01 6.05
CA GLU A 33 -5.66 12.72 7.24
C GLU A 33 -7.14 13.00 7.00
N LYS A 34 -7.44 14.11 6.35
CA LYS A 34 -8.80 14.43 5.92
C LYS A 34 -9.29 13.40 4.91
N ALA A 35 -8.50 13.05 3.90
CA ALA A 35 -8.88 12.05 2.90
C ALA A 35 -9.20 10.67 3.55
N MET A 36 -8.40 10.23 4.52
CA MET A 36 -8.67 9.00 5.28
C MET A 36 -9.92 9.12 6.16
N THR A 37 -10.17 10.29 6.75
CA THR A 37 -11.35 10.55 7.59
C THR A 37 -12.63 10.59 6.77
N ASP A 38 -12.62 11.29 5.63
CA ASP A 38 -13.76 11.39 4.71
C ASP A 38 -14.12 10.04 4.09
N ALA A 39 -13.13 9.19 3.82
CA ALA A 39 -13.34 7.81 3.39
C ALA A 39 -13.78 6.85 4.52
N GLY A 40 -13.91 7.36 5.76
CA GLY A 40 -14.45 6.62 6.90
C GLY A 40 -13.54 5.50 7.42
N LEU A 41 -12.22 5.58 7.18
CA LEU A 41 -11.28 4.54 7.62
C LEU A 41 -11.32 4.39 9.13
N THR A 42 -11.16 3.14 9.60
CA THR A 42 -10.96 2.86 11.03
C THR A 42 -9.60 3.36 11.49
N ASP A 43 -9.40 3.46 12.81
CA ASP A 43 -8.09 3.84 13.36
C ASP A 43 -6.98 2.85 12.98
N GLU A 44 -7.32 1.55 12.88
CA GLU A 44 -6.40 0.50 12.42
C GLU A 44 -5.99 0.70 10.95
N GLU A 45 -6.96 1.00 10.07
CA GLU A 45 -6.69 1.28 8.66
C GLU A 45 -5.83 2.54 8.50
N LYS A 46 -6.12 3.58 9.28
CA LYS A 46 -5.31 4.81 9.30
C LYS A 46 -3.89 4.55 9.80
N ASP A 47 -3.70 3.78 10.87
CA ASP A 47 -2.38 3.45 11.40
C ASP A 47 -1.51 2.73 10.36
N MET A 48 -2.06 1.72 9.68
CA MET A 48 -1.34 1.00 8.63
C MET A 48 -0.92 1.93 7.48
N ILE A 49 -1.78 2.85 7.05
CA ILE A 49 -1.45 3.82 6.00
C ILE A 49 -0.38 4.80 6.47
N ARG A 50 -0.51 5.39 7.67
CA ARG A 50 0.48 6.34 8.22
C ARG A 50 1.86 5.74 8.34
N ARG A 51 1.94 4.49 8.80
CA ARG A 51 3.20 3.77 9.01
C ARG A 51 3.76 3.15 7.74
N LEU A 52 3.06 3.29 6.61
CA LEU A 52 3.35 2.60 5.36
C LEU A 52 3.55 1.09 5.59
N ASP A 53 2.68 0.47 6.38
CA ASP A 53 2.72 -0.96 6.67
C ASP A 53 2.22 -1.77 5.47
N TRP A 54 3.07 -1.88 4.45
CA TRP A 54 2.74 -2.50 3.18
C TRP A 54 2.28 -3.96 3.35
N ILE A 55 2.99 -4.74 4.17
CA ILE A 55 2.63 -6.14 4.40
C ILE A 55 1.38 -6.26 5.28
N GLY A 56 1.19 -5.36 6.25
CA GLY A 56 -0.03 -5.24 7.03
C GLY A 56 -1.24 -4.98 6.13
N LEU A 57 -1.15 -4.01 5.22
CA LEU A 57 -2.22 -3.72 4.25
C LEU A 57 -2.55 -4.91 3.35
N VAL A 58 -1.55 -5.67 2.88
CA VAL A 58 -1.78 -6.92 2.12
C VAL A 58 -2.52 -7.96 2.98
N ARG A 59 -2.06 -8.18 4.22
CA ARG A 59 -2.69 -9.11 5.16
C ARG A 59 -4.11 -8.70 5.56
N TYR A 60 -4.38 -7.39 5.58
CA TYR A 60 -5.69 -6.82 5.83
C TYR A 60 -6.67 -7.02 4.65
N GLY A 61 -6.15 -7.33 3.46
CA GLY A 61 -6.94 -7.66 2.26
C GLY A 61 -6.69 -6.75 1.06
N ALA A 62 -5.70 -5.85 1.11
CA ALA A 62 -5.34 -5.04 -0.04
C ALA A 62 -4.57 -5.86 -1.09
N ASN A 63 -4.99 -5.75 -2.36
CA ASN A 63 -4.24 -6.32 -3.47
C ASN A 63 -2.99 -5.46 -3.78
N PHE A 64 -1.86 -6.09 -4.11
CA PHE A 64 -0.61 -5.39 -4.41
C PHE A 64 -0.75 -4.31 -5.50
N PHE A 65 -1.50 -4.55 -6.58
CA PHE A 65 -1.68 -3.56 -7.66
C PHE A 65 -2.46 -2.32 -7.22
N VAL A 66 -3.20 -2.40 -6.11
CA VAL A 66 -3.82 -1.24 -5.47
C VAL A 66 -2.78 -0.47 -4.66
N LEU A 67 -1.96 -1.19 -3.89
CA LEU A 67 -0.86 -0.60 -3.13
C LEU A 67 0.18 0.08 -4.03
N GLU A 68 0.44 -0.46 -5.22
CA GLU A 68 1.35 0.14 -6.20
C GLU A 68 0.92 1.56 -6.62
N LYS A 69 -0.39 1.82 -6.72
CA LYS A 69 -0.90 3.17 -7.01
C LYS A 69 -0.59 4.13 -5.87
N TYR A 70 -0.77 3.66 -4.64
CA TYR A 70 -0.46 4.43 -3.45
C TYR A 70 1.05 4.66 -3.28
N ALA A 71 1.88 3.65 -3.57
CA ALA A 71 3.33 3.74 -3.55
C ALA A 71 3.84 4.88 -4.45
N ARG A 72 3.20 5.10 -5.60
CA ARG A 72 3.49 6.25 -6.46
C ARG A 72 3.12 7.60 -5.83
N VAL A 73 2.01 7.66 -5.08
CA VAL A 73 1.57 8.89 -4.37
C VAL A 73 2.58 9.27 -3.29
N VAL A 74 3.03 8.29 -2.49
CA VAL A 74 4.01 8.52 -1.41
C VAL A 74 5.47 8.46 -1.88
N LYS A 75 5.71 8.35 -3.19
CA LYS A 75 7.04 8.34 -3.82
C LYS A 75 7.94 7.19 -3.36
N THR A 76 7.37 6.03 -3.10
CA THR A 76 8.09 4.81 -2.74
C THR A 76 8.19 3.88 -3.96
N PRO A 77 9.40 3.64 -4.53
CA PRO A 77 9.55 2.72 -5.65
C PRO A 77 9.15 1.28 -5.29
N ASN A 78 8.61 0.52 -6.25
CA ASN A 78 8.14 -0.85 -6.01
C ASN A 78 9.19 -1.76 -5.37
N LEU A 79 10.46 -1.67 -5.79
CA LEU A 79 11.52 -2.48 -5.21
C LEU A 79 11.74 -2.18 -3.71
N VAL A 80 11.51 -0.93 -3.28
CA VAL A 80 11.54 -0.56 -1.86
C VAL A 80 10.33 -1.14 -1.14
N VAL A 81 9.13 -1.07 -1.73
CA VAL A 81 7.92 -1.72 -1.19
C VAL A 81 8.16 -3.22 -0.98
N TYR A 82 8.79 -3.91 -1.94
CA TYR A 82 9.10 -5.34 -1.81
C TYR A 82 10.09 -5.63 -0.68
N ALA A 83 11.14 -4.81 -0.53
CA ALA A 83 12.10 -4.93 0.57
C ALA A 83 11.39 -4.78 1.93
N LEU A 84 10.57 -3.75 2.08
CA LEU A 84 9.78 -3.48 3.28
C LEU A 84 8.82 -4.63 3.60
N MET A 85 8.11 -5.16 2.58
CA MET A 85 7.22 -6.32 2.77
C MET A 85 7.96 -7.59 3.22
N ARG A 86 9.23 -7.74 2.85
CA ARG A 86 10.11 -8.85 3.27
C ARG A 86 10.79 -8.61 4.63
N GLY A 87 10.63 -7.43 5.22
CA GLY A 87 11.32 -7.05 6.46
C GLY A 87 12.84 -6.93 6.29
N GLN A 88 13.29 -6.56 5.09
CA GLN A 88 14.70 -6.39 4.75
C GLN A 88 15.02 -4.92 4.47
N THR A 89 16.28 -4.54 4.63
CA THR A 89 16.78 -3.30 4.04
C THR A 89 16.70 -3.38 2.51
N PHE A 90 16.68 -2.22 1.84
CA PHE A 90 16.70 -2.19 0.38
C PHE A 90 17.97 -2.85 -0.20
N GLU A 91 19.12 -2.66 0.44
CA GLU A 91 20.39 -3.25 0.02
C GLU A 91 20.36 -4.79 0.09
N GLU A 92 19.95 -5.37 1.22
CA GLU A 92 19.80 -6.83 1.38
C GLU A 92 18.81 -7.39 0.35
N PHE A 93 17.71 -6.68 0.10
CA PHE A 93 16.75 -7.09 -0.92
C PHE A 93 17.38 -7.11 -2.31
N MET A 94 18.15 -6.08 -2.66
CA MET A 94 18.81 -5.97 -3.97
C MET A 94 19.87 -7.05 -4.18
N GLN A 95 20.56 -7.51 -3.14
CA GLN A 95 21.49 -8.65 -3.24
C GLN A 95 20.79 -9.95 -3.66
N THR A 96 19.48 -10.08 -3.39
CA THR A 96 18.69 -11.25 -3.84
C THR A 96 18.22 -11.15 -5.28
N ARG A 97 18.37 -9.98 -5.92
CA ARG A 97 17.94 -9.76 -7.31
C ARG A 97 18.97 -10.32 -8.27
N GLN A 98 18.67 -11.49 -8.83
CA GLN A 98 19.41 -12.03 -9.97
C GLN A 98 18.67 -11.64 -11.25
N VAL A 99 19.28 -10.78 -12.07
CA VAL A 99 18.85 -10.52 -13.45
C VAL A 99 20.03 -10.67 -14.42
N PRO A 100 20.63 -11.86 -14.54
CA PRO A 100 21.86 -12.06 -15.32
C PRO A 100 21.69 -11.85 -16.84
N SER A 101 20.44 -11.80 -17.33
CA SER A 101 20.11 -11.81 -18.77
C SER A 101 18.97 -10.87 -19.16
N MET A 102 18.57 -9.94 -18.29
CA MET A 102 17.52 -8.97 -18.62
C MET A 102 18.08 -7.94 -19.62
N ARG A 103 17.69 -8.06 -20.90
CA ARG A 103 17.88 -7.02 -21.93
C ARG A 103 16.79 -5.97 -21.84
#